data_AF-A0A4F2S9I5-F1
#
_entry.id   AF-A0A4F2S9I5-F1
#
_cell.length_a   1.000
_cell.length_b   1.000
_cell.length_c   1.000
_cell.angle_alpha   90.00
_cell.angle_beta   90.00
_cell.angle_gamma   90.00
#
_symmetry.space_group_name_H-M   'P 1'
#
loop_
_entity.id
_entity.type
_entity.pdbx_description
1 polymer ?
#
loop_
_entity_poly.entity_id
_entity_poly.type
_entity_poly.pdbx_seq_one_letter_code
_entity_poly.pdbx_strand_id
1 'polypeptide(L)'
;MILFLQALLEGFRKSYLHRSNFIAEGVSSDGGLDKEIDKVGLSTLERSFRALIYANLLSADANQQSVFYQELNAGFRNVLLNQGLHYLSKEKDTTGFSSQYGWVHAFAHGADLLTEVVCHPDFPKNRVHEVFDILGQLFKRMSIRFTDDEDWRLARVIYEPIL
;
A
#
# COMPACT_ATOMS: atom_id res chain seq x y z
N MET A 1 -4.01 15.46 -1.43
CA MET A 1 -4.05 14.14 -0.78
C MET A 1 -3.63 14.17 0.70
N ILE A 2 -2.62 14.97 1.07
CA ILE A 2 -2.12 15.11 2.46
C ILE A 2 -3.20 15.56 3.47
N LEU A 3 -4.11 16.47 3.08
CA LEU A 3 -5.15 16.98 3.99
C LEU A 3 -6.30 15.99 4.26
N PHE A 4 -6.62 15.10 3.31
CA PHE A 4 -7.64 14.05 3.52
C PHE A 4 -7.09 12.93 4.40
N LEU A 5 -5.80 12.59 4.22
CA LEU A 5 -5.07 11.68 5.10
C LEU A 5 -4.97 12.23 6.53
N GLN A 6 -4.63 13.52 6.71
CA GLN A 6 -4.62 14.14 8.04
C GLN A 6 -5.99 14.09 8.72
N ALA A 7 -7.08 14.36 8.00
CA ALA A 7 -8.44 14.27 8.53
C ALA A 7 -8.85 12.82 8.87
N LEU A 8 -8.45 11.84 8.06
CA LEU A 8 -8.67 10.42 8.35
C LEU A 8 -7.88 10.01 9.60
N LEU A 9 -6.57 10.32 9.64
CA LEU A 9 -5.65 10.00 10.72
C LEU A 9 -6.02 10.71 12.03
N GLU A 10 -6.50 11.97 11.99
CA GLU A 10 -7.06 12.67 13.16
C GLU A 10 -8.37 12.05 13.64
N GLY A 11 -9.22 11.55 12.72
CA GLY A 11 -10.39 10.75 13.06
C GLY A 11 -10.03 9.40 13.72
N PHE A 12 -8.96 8.75 13.27
CA PHE A 12 -8.45 7.51 13.85
C PHE A 12 -7.68 7.71 15.17
N ARG A 13 -7.09 8.89 15.41
CA ARG A 13 -6.27 9.26 16.59
C ARG A 13 -6.91 8.97 17.95
N LYS A 14 -8.24 8.86 18.03
CA LYS A 14 -8.97 8.54 19.28
C LYS A 14 -9.14 7.04 19.59
N SER A 15 -8.81 6.11 18.68
CA SER A 15 -9.09 4.67 18.89
C SER A 15 -8.05 3.68 18.31
N TYR A 16 -6.86 4.17 17.97
CA TYR A 16 -5.89 3.47 17.11
C TYR A 16 -5.40 2.11 17.63
N LEU A 17 -5.08 1.96 18.92
CA LEU A 17 -4.54 0.71 19.47
C LEU A 17 -5.54 -0.45 19.34
N HIS A 18 -6.77 -0.28 19.80
CA HIS A 18 -7.82 -1.30 19.66
C HIS A 18 -8.15 -1.59 18.18
N ARG A 19 -8.08 -0.57 17.32
CA ARG A 19 -8.43 -0.71 15.90
C ARG A 19 -7.31 -1.28 15.04
N SER A 20 -6.05 -1.11 15.43
CA SER A 20 -4.90 -1.77 14.78
C SER A 20 -4.96 -3.28 14.94
N ASN A 21 -5.35 -3.77 16.13
CA ASN A 21 -5.66 -5.18 16.35
C ASN A 21 -6.83 -5.66 15.49
N PHE A 22 -7.89 -4.86 15.35
CA PHE A 22 -9.02 -5.19 14.46
C PHE A 22 -8.60 -5.27 12.98
N ILE A 23 -7.75 -4.34 12.51
CA ILE A 23 -7.21 -4.39 11.16
C ILE A 23 -6.30 -5.63 11.01
N ALA A 24 -5.44 -5.92 11.99
CA ALA A 24 -4.57 -7.09 11.97
C ALA A 24 -5.34 -8.41 11.95
N GLU A 25 -6.41 -8.51 12.74
CA GLU A 25 -7.35 -9.65 12.76
C GLU A 25 -8.08 -9.79 11.41
N GLY A 26 -8.54 -8.68 10.84
CA GLY A 26 -9.18 -8.66 9.52
C GLY A 26 -8.23 -9.15 8.41
N VAL A 27 -6.99 -8.66 8.40
CA VAL A 27 -5.97 -9.08 7.41
C VAL A 27 -5.60 -10.55 7.57
N SER A 28 -5.45 -11.02 8.82
CA SER A 28 -5.08 -12.41 9.10
C SER A 28 -6.21 -13.40 8.77
N SER A 29 -7.46 -12.94 8.73
CA SER A 29 -8.62 -13.81 8.52
C SER A 29 -9.03 -13.98 7.05
N ASP A 30 -8.72 -13.02 6.17
CA ASP A 30 -9.19 -13.04 4.78
C ASP A 30 -8.08 -13.02 3.71
N GLY A 31 -6.81 -13.03 4.12
CA GLY A 31 -5.65 -13.04 3.23
C GLY A 31 -5.14 -11.66 2.82
N GLY A 32 -5.72 -10.57 3.34
CA GLY A 32 -5.17 -9.22 3.13
C GLY A 32 -5.25 -8.76 1.67
N LEU A 33 -4.14 -8.29 1.12
CA LEU A 33 -4.07 -7.85 -0.29
C LEU A 33 -4.17 -9.00 -1.31
N ASP A 34 -4.03 -10.25 -0.87
CA ASP A 34 -4.17 -11.41 -1.75
C ASP A 34 -5.63 -11.89 -1.87
N LYS A 35 -6.55 -11.28 -1.11
CA LYS A 35 -7.98 -11.61 -1.12
C LYS A 35 -8.55 -11.43 -2.53
N GLU A 36 -9.05 -12.53 -3.08
CA GLU A 36 -9.72 -12.56 -4.38
C GLU A 36 -8.92 -11.91 -5.52
N ILE A 37 -7.59 -12.09 -5.54
CA ILE A 37 -6.67 -11.39 -6.44
C ILE A 37 -7.00 -11.54 -7.94
N ASP A 38 -7.67 -12.63 -8.33
CA ASP A 38 -8.11 -12.86 -9.72
C ASP A 38 -9.49 -12.26 -10.05
N LYS A 39 -10.19 -11.67 -9.07
CA LYS A 39 -11.46 -10.95 -9.26
C LYS A 39 -11.24 -9.46 -9.46
N VAL A 40 -12.07 -8.86 -10.31
CA VAL A 40 -12.06 -7.43 -10.68
C VAL A 40 -13.24 -6.66 -10.08
N GLY A 41 -13.28 -5.33 -10.24
CA GLY A 41 -14.40 -4.50 -9.80
C GLY A 41 -14.40 -4.25 -8.29
N LEU A 42 -15.45 -4.65 -7.56
CA LEU A 42 -15.54 -4.42 -6.12
C LEU A 42 -14.36 -5.04 -5.35
N SER A 43 -13.91 -6.24 -5.73
CA SER A 43 -12.76 -6.88 -5.10
C SER A 43 -11.47 -6.07 -5.29
N THR A 44 -11.27 -5.47 -6.48
CA THR A 44 -10.16 -4.54 -6.75
C THR A 44 -10.26 -3.28 -5.90
N LEU A 45 -11.46 -2.70 -5.78
CA LEU A 45 -11.69 -1.54 -4.93
C LEU A 45 -11.32 -1.82 -3.47
N GLU A 46 -11.75 -2.96 -2.93
CA GLU A 46 -11.41 -3.38 -1.57
C GLU A 46 -9.88 -3.52 -1.38
N ARG A 47 -9.19 -4.20 -2.32
CA ARG A 47 -7.73 -4.35 -2.27
C ARG A 47 -7.01 -3.01 -2.39
N SER A 48 -7.46 -2.15 -3.30
CA SER A 48 -6.88 -0.82 -3.51
C SER A 48 -6.93 0.03 -2.24
N PHE A 49 -8.09 0.13 -1.60
CA PHE A 49 -8.23 0.89 -0.36
C PHE A 49 -7.54 0.20 0.82
N ARG A 50 -7.42 -1.12 0.81
CA ARG A 50 -6.58 -1.85 1.77
C ARG A 50 -5.10 -1.51 1.59
N ALA A 51 -4.62 -1.39 0.34
CA ALA A 51 -3.24 -0.98 0.07
C ALA A 51 -2.97 0.44 0.58
N LEU A 52 -3.93 1.36 0.38
CA LEU A 52 -3.87 2.71 0.95
C LEU A 52 -3.81 2.69 2.49
N ILE A 53 -4.61 1.85 3.15
CA ILE A 53 -4.57 1.70 4.62
C ILE A 53 -3.20 1.17 5.06
N TYR A 54 -2.65 0.17 4.37
CA TYR A 54 -1.33 -0.38 4.69
C TYR A 54 -0.23 0.66 4.55
N ALA A 55 -0.27 1.47 3.48
CA ALA A 55 0.69 2.56 3.27
C ALA A 55 0.65 3.53 4.46
N ASN A 56 -0.54 3.93 4.89
CA ASN A 56 -0.72 4.80 6.06
C ASN A 56 -0.19 4.19 7.35
N LEU A 57 -0.43 2.89 7.57
CA LEU A 57 0.05 2.20 8.77
C LEU A 57 1.58 2.13 8.80
N LEU A 58 2.21 1.74 7.69
CA LEU A 58 3.68 1.69 7.58
C LEU A 58 4.29 3.09 7.71
N SER A 59 3.69 4.11 7.10
CA SER A 59 4.15 5.49 7.20
C SER A 59 4.11 6.00 8.65
N ALA A 60 3.01 5.74 9.36
CA ALA A 60 2.87 6.14 10.75
C ALA A 60 3.79 5.35 11.70
N ASP A 61 4.09 4.08 11.39
CA ASP A 61 4.98 3.20 12.15
C ASP A 61 6.47 3.54 11.92
N ALA A 62 6.83 4.02 10.73
CA ALA A 62 8.19 4.43 10.39
C ALA A 62 8.57 5.84 10.88
N ASN A 63 7.59 6.71 11.11
CA ASN A 63 7.81 8.13 11.42
C ASN A 63 8.11 8.37 12.91
N GLN A 64 9.33 8.81 13.24
CA GLN A 64 9.77 9.06 14.63
C GLN A 64 8.95 10.13 15.38
N GLN A 65 8.30 11.04 14.67
CA GLN A 65 7.43 12.07 15.25
C GLN A 65 5.97 11.59 15.39
N SER A 66 5.64 10.40 14.87
CA SER A 66 4.32 9.79 15.01
C SER A 66 4.13 9.23 16.42
N VAL A 67 2.93 9.41 16.98
CA VAL A 67 2.51 8.72 18.21
C VAL A 67 2.36 7.21 18.01
N PHE A 68 2.49 6.73 16.78
CA PHE A 68 2.43 5.31 16.39
C PHE A 68 3.81 4.76 15.96
N TYR A 69 4.89 5.51 16.19
CA TYR A 69 6.24 5.09 15.82
C TYR A 69 6.57 3.73 16.46
N GLN A 70 6.84 2.74 15.61
CA GLN A 70 7.19 1.38 16.03
C GLN A 70 6.12 0.65 16.89
N GLU A 71 4.86 1.08 16.85
CA GLU A 71 3.75 0.49 17.62
C GLU A 71 3.13 -0.73 16.94
N LEU A 72 3.37 -0.96 15.63
CA LEU A 72 2.88 -2.17 14.96
C LEU A 72 3.57 -3.42 15.53
N ASN A 73 2.79 -4.47 15.79
CA ASN A 73 3.34 -5.79 16.10
C ASN A 73 4.28 -6.24 14.97
N ALA A 74 5.49 -6.69 15.31
CA ALA A 74 6.51 -7.07 14.33
C ALA A 74 6.04 -8.15 13.33
N GLY A 75 5.24 -9.12 13.77
CA GLY A 75 4.65 -10.13 12.90
C GLY A 75 3.68 -9.53 11.89
N PHE A 76 2.81 -8.63 12.35
CA PHE A 76 1.87 -7.93 11.47
C PHE A 76 2.59 -6.96 10.52
N ARG A 77 3.57 -6.20 11.00
CA ARG A 77 4.44 -5.34 10.18
C ARG A 77 5.08 -6.15 9.05
N ASN A 78 5.63 -7.33 9.35
CA ASN A 78 6.22 -8.20 8.33
C ASN A 78 5.19 -8.68 7.29
N VAL A 79 3.93 -8.91 7.69
CA VAL A 79 2.85 -9.21 6.74
C VAL A 79 2.62 -8.02 5.81
N LEU A 80 2.51 -6.81 6.35
CA LEU A 80 2.30 -5.59 5.55
C LEU A 80 3.47 -5.34 4.57
N LEU A 81 4.72 -5.45 5.05
CA LEU A 81 5.91 -5.29 4.22
C LEU A 81 5.96 -6.31 3.08
N ASN A 82 5.68 -7.59 3.37
CA ASN A 82 5.69 -8.64 2.36
C ASN A 82 4.54 -8.50 1.35
N GLN A 83 3.32 -8.24 1.81
CA GLN A 83 2.20 -8.05 0.89
C GLN A 83 2.38 -6.78 0.06
N GLY A 84 2.84 -5.69 0.66
CA GLY A 84 3.09 -4.43 -0.04
C GLY A 84 4.19 -4.53 -1.10
N LEU A 85 5.27 -5.25 -0.82
CA LEU A 85 6.31 -5.53 -1.81
C LEU A 85 5.71 -6.20 -3.06
N HIS A 86 4.90 -7.25 -2.86
CA HIS A 86 4.43 -8.08 -3.98
C HIS A 86 3.10 -7.65 -4.60
N TYR A 87 2.34 -6.72 -4.00
CA TYR A 87 0.98 -6.37 -4.46
C TYR A 87 0.94 -5.95 -5.93
N LEU A 88 1.82 -5.03 -6.36
CA LEU A 88 1.89 -4.57 -7.74
C LEU A 88 2.33 -5.66 -8.73
N SER A 89 2.97 -6.75 -8.28
CA SER A 89 3.27 -7.90 -9.13
C SER A 89 2.05 -8.82 -9.31
N LYS A 90 1.04 -8.73 -8.43
CA LYS A 90 -0.13 -9.60 -8.43
C LYS A 90 -1.38 -8.94 -9.01
N GLU A 91 -1.60 -7.66 -8.70
CA GLU A 91 -2.77 -6.91 -9.19
C GLU A 91 -2.72 -6.74 -10.72
N LYS A 92 -3.82 -7.09 -11.37
CA LYS A 92 -3.97 -7.05 -12.83
C LYS A 92 -5.02 -6.02 -13.27
N ASP A 93 -5.92 -5.65 -12.36
CA ASP A 93 -6.95 -4.68 -12.65
C ASP A 93 -6.37 -3.26 -12.60
N THR A 94 -6.23 -2.65 -13.77
CA THR A 94 -5.67 -1.31 -13.95
C THR A 94 -6.76 -0.24 -13.97
N THR A 95 -7.97 -0.53 -13.49
CA THR A 95 -9.04 0.46 -13.43
C THR A 95 -8.62 1.63 -12.51
N GLY A 96 -8.43 2.82 -13.09
CA GLY A 96 -8.24 4.05 -12.33
C GLY A 96 -9.57 4.61 -11.83
N PHE A 97 -10.52 4.88 -12.73
CA PHE A 97 -11.87 5.32 -12.41
C PHE A 97 -12.96 4.33 -12.87
N SER A 98 -13.93 4.07 -12.00
CA SER A 98 -15.16 3.33 -12.30
C SER A 98 -16.36 4.25 -12.22
N SER A 99 -17.25 4.22 -13.22
CA SER A 99 -18.52 4.95 -13.15
C SER A 99 -19.45 4.47 -12.03
N GLN A 100 -19.27 3.23 -11.56
CA GLN A 100 -20.05 2.64 -10.48
C GLN A 100 -19.46 2.95 -9.10
N TYR A 101 -18.14 2.92 -8.97
CA TYR A 101 -17.46 2.96 -7.67
C TYR A 101 -16.65 4.24 -7.42
N GLY A 102 -16.44 5.07 -8.44
CA GLY A 102 -15.54 6.21 -8.39
C GLY A 102 -14.07 5.80 -8.58
N TRP A 103 -13.15 6.52 -7.94
CA TRP A 103 -11.71 6.26 -8.02
C TRP A 103 -11.37 4.91 -7.39
N VAL A 104 -10.95 3.96 -8.21
CA VAL A 104 -10.47 2.64 -7.80
C VAL A 104 -8.99 2.72 -7.46
N HIS A 105 -8.13 3.26 -8.34
CA HIS A 105 -6.72 3.59 -8.04
C HIS A 105 -5.86 2.43 -7.52
N ALA A 106 -6.09 1.19 -7.97
CA ALA A 106 -5.37 0.03 -7.44
C ALA A 106 -3.84 0.16 -7.60
N PHE A 107 -3.38 0.62 -8.75
CA PHE A 107 -1.96 0.80 -9.02
C PHE A 107 -1.39 2.05 -8.32
N ALA A 108 -2.15 3.14 -8.25
CA ALA A 108 -1.75 4.34 -7.51
C ALA A 108 -1.55 4.06 -6.02
N HIS A 109 -2.53 3.41 -5.36
CA HIS A 109 -2.39 3.02 -3.95
C HIS A 109 -1.35 1.91 -3.75
N GLY A 110 -1.18 1.02 -4.72
CA GLY A 110 -0.10 0.04 -4.70
C GLY A 110 1.29 0.67 -4.78
N ALA A 111 1.44 1.75 -5.54
CA ALA A 111 2.68 2.52 -5.62
C ALA A 111 2.95 3.31 -4.34
N ASP A 112 1.91 3.92 -3.74
CA ASP A 112 1.99 4.54 -2.41
C ASP A 112 2.46 3.51 -1.38
N LEU A 113 1.86 2.32 -1.35
CA LEU A 113 2.26 1.24 -0.46
C LEU A 113 3.70 0.77 -0.71
N LEU A 114 4.09 0.53 -1.96
CA LEU A 114 5.44 0.07 -2.27
C LEU A 114 6.49 1.10 -1.86
N THR A 115 6.18 2.41 -1.97
CA THR A 115 7.02 3.50 -1.47
C THR A 115 7.23 3.39 0.05
N GLU A 116 6.14 3.26 0.81
CA GLU A 116 6.24 3.11 2.28
C GLU A 116 6.97 1.82 2.68
N VAL A 117 6.82 0.74 1.91
CA VAL A 117 7.59 -0.51 2.12
C VAL A 117 9.09 -0.27 1.97
N VAL A 118 9.54 0.32 0.87
CA VAL A 118 10.99 0.49 0.61
C VAL A 118 11.62 1.53 1.54
N CYS A 119 10.85 2.52 2.01
CA CYS A 119 11.30 3.54 2.96
C CYS A 119 11.25 3.08 4.43
N HIS A 120 10.56 1.97 4.74
CA HIS A 120 10.39 1.53 6.12
C HIS A 120 11.74 1.12 6.75
N PRO A 121 12.07 1.56 7.98
CA PRO A 121 13.36 1.23 8.62
C PRO A 121 13.60 -0.27 8.81
N ASP A 122 12.52 -1.04 8.97
CA ASP A 122 12.58 -2.51 9.10
C ASP A 122 12.52 -3.25 7.76
N PHE A 123 12.46 -2.56 6.61
CA PHE A 123 12.54 -3.23 5.33
C PHE A 123 13.99 -3.70 5.05
N PRO A 124 14.21 -5.00 4.77
CA PRO A 124 15.56 -5.50 4.62
C PRO A 124 16.27 -4.92 3.40
N LYS A 125 17.41 -4.24 3.61
CA LYS A 125 18.20 -3.61 2.53
C LYS A 125 18.64 -4.60 1.45
N ASN A 126 18.86 -5.87 1.80
CA ASN A 126 19.20 -6.91 0.85
C ASN A 126 18.05 -7.29 -0.09
N ARG A 127 16.81 -6.85 0.17
CA ARG A 127 15.61 -7.08 -0.66
C ARG A 127 15.25 -5.93 -1.59
N VAL A 128 15.98 -4.81 -1.53
CA VAL A 128 15.72 -3.64 -2.41
C VAL A 128 15.76 -3.99 -3.89
N HIS A 129 16.58 -4.98 -4.29
CA HIS A 129 16.61 -5.47 -5.67
C HIS A 129 15.26 -6.03 -6.15
N GLU A 130 14.46 -6.64 -5.26
CA GLU A 130 13.12 -7.16 -5.59
C GLU A 130 12.18 -6.04 -6.04
N VAL A 131 12.34 -4.83 -5.50
CA VAL A 131 11.56 -3.64 -5.90
C VAL A 131 11.77 -3.33 -7.38
N PHE A 132 13.03 -3.35 -7.85
CA PHE A 132 13.36 -3.13 -9.25
C PHE A 132 12.86 -4.26 -10.15
N ASP A 133 12.91 -5.50 -9.69
CA ASP A 133 12.34 -6.64 -10.42
C ASP A 133 10.83 -6.50 -10.59
N ILE A 134 10.12 -6.10 -9.53
CA ILE A 134 8.67 -5.87 -9.54
C ILE A 134 8.31 -4.73 -10.49
N LEU A 135 8.98 -3.57 -10.38
CA LEU A 135 8.75 -2.43 -11.28
C LEU A 135 9.08 -2.81 -12.73
N GLY A 136 10.20 -3.50 -12.96
CA GLY A 136 10.60 -3.96 -14.28
C GLY A 136 9.58 -4.91 -14.91
N GLN A 137 9.04 -5.86 -14.13
CA GLN A 137 7.97 -6.75 -14.58
C GLN A 137 6.66 -6.02 -14.83
N LEU A 138 6.32 -5.05 -13.98
CA LEU A 138 5.14 -4.21 -14.12
C LEU A 138 5.19 -3.45 -15.45
N PHE A 139 6.27 -2.72 -15.74
CA PHE A 139 6.39 -1.97 -16.99
C PHE A 139 6.43 -2.89 -18.22
N LYS A 140 7.03 -4.08 -18.13
CA LYS A 140 7.07 -5.04 -19.25
C LYS A 140 5.70 -5.61 -19.61
N ARG A 141 4.82 -5.82 -18.64
CA ARG A 141 3.50 -6.44 -18.87
C ARG A 141 2.39 -5.43 -19.13
N MET A 142 2.61 -4.15 -18.84
CA MET A 142 1.62 -3.11 -19.06
C MET A 142 1.57 -2.72 -20.54
N SER A 143 0.42 -2.94 -21.17
CA SER A 143 0.14 -2.52 -22.55
C SER A 143 -0.64 -1.19 -22.61
N ILE A 144 -1.00 -0.64 -21.47
CA ILE A 144 -1.77 0.61 -21.33
C ILE A 144 -0.88 1.71 -20.75
N ARG A 145 -1.31 2.96 -20.93
CA ARG A 145 -0.71 4.11 -20.25
C ARG A 145 -1.34 4.29 -18.88
N PHE A 146 -0.54 4.68 -17.90
CA PHE A 146 -1.01 5.22 -16.64
C PHE A 146 -1.53 6.64 -16.88
N THR A 147 -2.75 6.92 -16.42
CA THR A 147 -3.46 8.19 -16.70
C THR A 147 -4.08 8.82 -15.47
N ASP A 148 -4.12 8.11 -14.34
CA ASP A 148 -4.81 8.49 -13.12
C ASP A 148 -3.79 8.53 -11.96
N ASP A 149 -2.74 9.34 -12.15
CA ASP A 149 -1.67 9.60 -11.18
C ASP A 149 -0.74 8.40 -10.85
N GLU A 150 -0.87 7.25 -11.52
CA GLU A 150 -0.05 6.10 -11.16
C GLU A 150 1.44 6.29 -11.51
N ASP A 151 1.74 7.01 -12.60
CA ASP A 151 3.10 7.20 -13.10
C ASP A 151 3.99 7.98 -12.12
N TRP A 152 3.52 9.13 -11.60
CA TRP A 152 4.29 9.90 -10.64
C TRP A 152 4.40 9.20 -9.29
N ARG A 153 3.38 8.43 -8.89
CA ARG A 153 3.43 7.63 -7.64
C ARG A 153 4.37 6.45 -7.78
N LEU A 154 4.45 5.81 -8.94
CA LEU A 154 5.45 4.76 -9.21
C LEU A 154 6.86 5.34 -9.22
N ALA A 155 7.05 6.57 -9.69
CA ALA A 155 8.35 7.24 -9.62
C ALA A 155 8.85 7.42 -8.17
N ARG A 156 7.93 7.69 -7.21
CA ARG A 156 8.27 7.82 -5.78
C ARG A 156 8.96 6.62 -5.19
N VAL A 157 8.59 5.42 -5.63
CA VAL A 157 9.21 4.16 -5.22
C VAL A 157 10.73 4.19 -5.44
N ILE A 158 11.20 4.92 -6.46
CA ILE A 158 12.61 4.99 -6.84
C ILE A 158 13.33 6.12 -6.11
N TYR A 159 12.73 7.32 -6.03
CA TYR A 159 13.45 8.49 -5.54
C TYR A 159 13.27 8.76 -4.05
N GLU A 160 12.14 8.40 -3.42
CA GLU A 160 11.95 8.64 -1.97
C GLU A 160 12.99 7.92 -1.10
N PRO A 161 13.42 6.66 -1.38
CA PRO A 161 14.40 5.97 -0.55
C PRO A 161 15.81 6.57 -0.55
N ILE A 162 16.09 7.51 -1.45
CA ILE A 162 17.41 8.14 -1.63
C ILE A 162 17.41 9.64 -1.28
N LEU A 163 16.30 10.17 -0.76
CA LEU A 163 16.19 11.52 -0.19
C LEU A 163 16.56 11.51 1.30
#